data_AF-X1SMK2-F1
#
_entry.id   AF-X1SMK2-F1
#
_cell.length_a   1.000
_cell.length_b   1.000
_cell.length_c   1.000
_cell.angle_alpha   90.00
_cell.angle_beta   90.00
_cell.angle_gamma   90.00
#
_symmetry.space_group_name_H-M   'P 1'
#
loop_
_entity.id
_entity.type
_entity.pdbx_description
1 polymer ?
#
loop_
_entity_poly.entity_id
_entity_poly.type
_entity_poly.pdbx_seq_one_letter_code
_entity_poly.pdbx_strand_id
1 'polypeptide(L)'
;MGKKDLSKDCPVIKVRGETLPEVWEKSVMKCWQGGIAIRTEYDKAGDPPSRDCTMIMEVTHPFKEPRLHRAFPAGLEDLEIYR
;
A
#
# COMPACT_ATOMS: atom_id res chain seq x y z
N MET A 1 25.47 -20.62 -3.30
CA MET A 1 24.09 -20.11 -3.16
C MET A 1 24.12 -18.62 -3.47
N GLY A 2 23.70 -18.22 -4.67
CA GLY A 2 23.95 -16.87 -5.19
C GLY A 2 23.27 -15.78 -4.35
N LYS A 3 24.03 -14.76 -3.97
CA LYS A 3 23.49 -13.50 -3.43
C LYS A 3 22.50 -12.96 -4.46
N LYS A 4 21.21 -13.02 -4.14
CA LYS A 4 20.15 -12.46 -4.98
C LYS A 4 20.36 -10.95 -4.97
N ASP A 5 20.60 -10.40 -6.15
CA ASP A 5 20.82 -8.97 -6.37
C ASP A 5 19.67 -8.16 -5.75
N LEU A 6 19.97 -7.43 -4.67
CA LEU A 6 18.99 -6.65 -3.89
C LEU A 6 18.84 -5.21 -4.42
N SER A 7 19.65 -4.79 -5.39
CA SER A 7 19.57 -3.42 -5.93
C SER A 7 18.93 -3.40 -7.30
N LYS A 8 17.60 -3.33 -7.32
CA LYS A 8 16.92 -2.56 -8.36
C LYS A 8 16.65 -1.17 -7.79
N ASP A 9 16.77 -0.13 -8.60
CA ASP A 9 16.34 1.21 -8.22
C ASP A 9 14.85 1.19 -7.83
N CYS A 10 14.44 2.10 -6.95
CA CYS A 10 13.05 2.17 -6.47
C CYS A 10 12.10 2.44 -7.66
N PRO A 11 11.19 1.51 -8.01
CA PRO A 11 10.36 1.65 -9.20
C PRO A 11 9.27 2.69 -8.99
N VAL A 12 8.91 3.42 -10.05
CA VAL A 12 7.69 4.24 -10.08
C VAL A 12 6.54 3.41 -10.61
N ILE A 13 5.49 3.23 -9.80
CA ILE A 13 4.30 2.46 -10.14
C ILE A 13 3.09 3.40 -10.18
N LYS A 14 2.28 3.31 -11.24
CA LYS A 14 1.02 4.06 -11.35
C LYS A 14 -0.18 3.14 -11.16
N VAL A 15 -1.14 3.56 -10.33
CA VAL A 15 -2.46 2.94 -10.20
C VAL A 15 -3.56 3.95 -10.49
N ARG A 16 -4.67 3.47 -11.04
CA ARG A 16 -5.87 4.27 -11.33
C ARG A 16 -7.13 3.54 -10.90
N GLY A 17 -8.11 4.31 -10.43
CA GLY A 17 -9.42 3.80 -10.04
C GLY A 17 -10.42 4.92 -9.83
N GLU A 18 -11.62 4.52 -9.43
CA GLU A 18 -12.73 5.42 -9.23
C GLU A 18 -12.67 6.05 -7.83
N THR A 19 -12.54 5.23 -6.79
CA THR A 19 -12.65 5.69 -5.40
C THR A 19 -11.31 5.62 -4.66
N LEU A 20 -11.17 6.40 -3.58
CA LEU A 20 -9.94 6.38 -2.79
C LEU A 20 -9.64 4.99 -2.19
N PRO A 21 -10.62 4.26 -1.60
CA PRO A 21 -10.38 2.92 -1.08
C PRO A 21 -9.90 1.93 -2.16
N GLU A 22 -10.53 1.94 -3.34
CA GLU A 22 -10.17 1.08 -4.46
C GLU A 22 -8.72 1.32 -4.92
N VAL A 23 -8.34 2.59 -5.09
CA VAL A 23 -6.99 2.95 -5.54
C VAL A 23 -5.94 2.63 -4.47
N TRP A 24 -6.28 2.81 -3.20
CA TRP A 24 -5.43 2.39 -2.09
C TRP A 24 -5.19 0.87 -2.10
N GLU A 25 -6.24 0.05 -2.20
CA GLU A 25 -6.08 -1.42 -2.23
C GLU A 25 -5.23 -1.87 -3.43
N LYS A 26 -5.48 -1.29 -4.61
CA LYS A 26 -4.66 -1.52 -5.81
C LYS A 26 -3.20 -1.13 -5.58
N SER A 27 -2.92 -0.03 -4.89
CA SER A 27 -1.54 0.42 -4.61
C SER A 27 -0.77 -0.58 -3.75
N VAL A 28 -1.39 -1.13 -2.70
CA VAL A 28 -0.77 -2.13 -1.82
C VAL A 28 -0.44 -3.40 -2.59
N MET A 29 -1.41 -3.91 -3.37
CA MET A 29 -1.19 -5.11 -4.17
C MET A 29 -0.10 -4.91 -5.24
N LYS A 30 -0.05 -3.73 -5.88
CA LYS A 30 0.97 -3.43 -6.88
C LYS A 30 2.35 -3.21 -6.28
N CYS A 31 2.45 -2.57 -5.11
CA CYS A 31 3.70 -2.49 -4.36
C CYS A 31 4.21 -3.89 -3.98
N TRP A 32 3.32 -4.76 -3.49
CA TRP A 32 3.71 -6.13 -3.12
C TRP A 32 4.28 -6.93 -4.30
N GLN A 33 3.67 -6.79 -5.47
CA GLN A 33 4.05 -7.52 -6.69
C GLN A 33 5.28 -6.94 -7.40
N GLY A 34 5.37 -5.61 -7.47
CA GLY A 34 6.34 -4.90 -8.32
C GLY A 34 7.41 -4.12 -7.57
N GLY A 35 7.26 -3.94 -6.25
CA GLY A 35 8.20 -3.21 -5.42
C GLY A 35 9.51 -3.96 -5.17
N ILE A 36 10.56 -3.19 -4.91
CA ILE A 36 11.86 -3.74 -4.53
C ILE A 36 11.74 -4.43 -3.17
N ALA A 37 12.53 -5.50 -2.98
CA ALA A 37 12.64 -6.14 -1.68
C ALA A 37 13.66 -5.35 -0.84
N ILE A 38 13.23 -4.83 0.30
CA ILE A 38 14.07 -4.04 1.20
C ILE A 38 14.02 -4.58 2.63
N ARG A 39 15.16 -4.62 3.31
CA ARG A 39 15.22 -4.91 4.75
C ARG A 39 15.04 -3.62 5.53
N THR A 40 14.29 -3.68 6.62
CA THR A 40 14.05 -2.52 7.49
C THR A 40 14.67 -2.74 8.87
N GLU A 41 14.82 -1.67 9.65
CA GLU A 41 15.22 -1.74 11.06
C GLU A 41 14.21 -2.48 11.95
N TYR A 42 13.00 -2.73 11.45
CA TYR A 42 11.93 -3.44 12.16
C TYR A 42 11.93 -4.95 11.91
N ASP A 43 12.69 -5.44 10.93
CA ASP A 43 12.71 -6.86 10.55
C ASP A 43 13.26 -7.73 11.69
N LYS A 44 12.57 -8.81 12.04
CA LYS A 44 13.08 -9.85 12.95
C LYS A 44 13.81 -10.94 12.19
N ALA A 45 14.51 -11.80 12.94
CA ALA A 45 15.18 -12.96 12.37
C ALA A 45 14.14 -13.89 11.71
N GLY A 46 14.30 -14.12 10.40
CA GLY A 46 13.40 -14.96 9.60
C GLY A 46 12.28 -14.20 8.88
N ASP A 47 12.04 -12.92 9.19
CA ASP A 47 11.01 -12.15 8.49
C ASP A 47 11.37 -11.98 7.01
N PRO A 48 10.39 -12.08 6.09
CA PRO A 48 10.62 -11.72 4.69
C PRO A 48 10.92 -10.21 4.58
N PRO A 49 11.65 -9.77 3.54
CA PRO A 49 11.86 -8.36 3.29
C PRO A 49 10.54 -7.64 3.00
N SER A 50 10.48 -6.37 3.42
CA SER A 50 9.43 -5.44 3.04
C SER A 50 9.46 -5.13 1.54
N ARG A 51 8.41 -4.45 1.06
CA ARG A 51 8.27 -4.02 -0.33
C ARG A 51 8.21 -2.50 -0.41
N ASP A 52 8.99 -1.93 -1.31
CA ASP A 52 9.07 -0.48 -1.49
C ASP A 52 8.96 -0.08 -2.98
N CYS A 53 8.32 1.06 -3.23
CA CYS A 53 8.19 1.69 -4.54
C CYS A 53 7.77 3.16 -4.39
N THR A 54 8.05 3.97 -5.42
CA THR A 54 7.41 5.26 -5.60
C THR A 54 6.03 5.04 -6.24
N MET A 55 4.95 5.60 -5.68
CA MET A 55 3.59 5.37 -6.15
C MET A 55 2.91 6.64 -6.68
N ILE A 56 2.29 6.54 -7.86
CA ILE A 56 1.38 7.55 -8.41
C ILE A 56 -0.05 6.99 -8.35
N MET A 57 -0.93 7.65 -7.60
CA MET A 57 -2.32 7.23 -7.40
C MET A 57 -3.27 8.21 -8.08
N GLU A 58 -3.95 7.76 -9.13
CA GLU A 58 -4.96 8.55 -9.83
C GLU A 58 -6.37 8.11 -9.41
N VAL A 59 -7.08 8.99 -8.70
CA VAL A 59 -8.43 8.72 -8.18
C VAL A 59 -9.42 9.64 -8.90
N THR A 60 -10.38 9.05 -9.61
CA THR A 60 -11.29 9.83 -10.47
C THR A 60 -12.38 10.55 -9.66
N HIS A 61 -12.91 9.90 -8.62
CA HIS A 61 -13.97 10.41 -7.75
C HIS A 61 -13.61 10.18 -6.26
N PRO A 62 -12.67 10.96 -5.71
CA PRO A 62 -12.10 10.71 -4.38
C PRO A 62 -13.09 10.83 -3.22
N PHE A 63 -14.26 11.46 -3.44
CA PHE A 63 -15.30 11.67 -2.44
C PHE A 63 -16.56 10.82 -2.65
N LYS A 64 -16.55 9.88 -3.60
CA LYS A 64 -17.70 9.02 -3.89
C LYS A 64 -18.00 8.04 -2.75
N GLU A 65 -17.00 7.71 -1.94
CA GLU A 65 -17.12 6.84 -0.78
C GLU A 65 -16.39 7.43 0.44
N PRO A 66 -16.79 7.07 1.67
CA PRO A 66 -16.03 7.39 2.86
C PRO A 66 -14.57 6.93 2.75
N ARG A 67 -13.64 7.73 3.29
CA ARG A 67 -12.19 7.45 3.28
C ARG A 67 -11.81 6.46 4.40
N LEU A 68 -12.64 5.44 4.59
CA LEU A 68 -12.54 4.47 5.67
C LEU A 68 -11.82 3.23 5.16
N HIS A 69 -10.68 2.93 5.79
CA HIS A 69 -9.98 1.69 5.55
C HIS A 69 -10.74 0.55 6.24
N ARG A 70 -11.00 -0.59 5.57
CA ARG A 70 -11.76 -1.70 6.18
C ARG A 70 -11.05 -2.41 7.34
N ALA A 71 -9.74 -2.22 7.48
CA ALA A 71 -8.98 -2.64 8.66
C ALA A 71 -8.75 -1.48 9.65
N PHE A 72 -9.66 -0.50 9.69
CA PHE A 72 -9.67 0.52 10.72
C PHE A 72 -9.81 -0.18 12.09
N PRO A 73 -8.97 0.15 13.09
CA PRO A 73 -8.98 -0.51 14.40
C PRO A 73 -10.20 -0.14 15.28
N ALA A 74 -11.29 0.32 14.66
CA ALA A 74 -12.53 0.77 15.28
C ALA A 74 -13.74 0.38 14.39
N GLY A 75 -14.92 0.25 15.00
CA GLY A 75 -16.15 -0.17 14.34
C GLY A 75 -16.78 0.94 13.49
N LEU A 76 -17.81 0.59 12.70
CA LEU A 76 -18.61 1.61 12.01
C LEU A 76 -19.34 2.51 13.02
N GLU A 77 -19.64 1.98 14.19
CA GLU A 77 -20.27 2.66 15.32
C GLU A 77 -19.42 3.82 15.85
N ASP A 78 -18.10 3.68 15.82
CA ASP A 78 -17.15 4.71 16.27
C ASP A 78 -17.11 5.93 15.32
N LEU A 79 -17.76 5.85 14.16
CA LEU A 79 -17.79 6.91 13.16
C LEU A 79 -18.99 7.86 13.30
N GLU A 80 -19.97 7.54 14.16
CA GLU A 80 -21.17 8.38 14.38
C GLU A 80 -20.84 9.77 14.93
N ILE A 81 -19.65 9.95 15.52
CA ILE A 81 -19.15 11.24 16.03
C ILE A 81 -18.99 12.32 14.94
N TYR A 82 -19.01 11.94 13.66
CA TYR A 82 -18.84 12.85 12.52
C TYR A 82 -20.16 13.20 11.81
N ARG A 83 -21.30 12.82 12.37
CA ARG A 83 -22.63 13.22 11.91
C ARG A 83 -22.99 14.63 12.34
#